data_AF-A0AAW9K095-F1
#
_entry.id   AF-A0AAW9K095-F1
#
_cell.length_a   1.000
_cell.length_b   1.000
_cell.length_c   1.000
_cell.angle_alpha   90.00
_cell.angle_beta   90.00
_cell.angle_gamma   90.00
#
_symmetry.space_group_name_H-M   'P 1'
#
loop_
_entity.id
_entity.type
_entity.pdbx_description
1 polymer ?
#
loop_
_entity_poly.entity_id
_entity_poly.type
_entity_poly.pdbx_seq_one_letter_code
_entity_poly.pdbx_strand_id
1 'polypeptide(L)'
;MKNSEELYFTRGLEVLVIEAFNGEIYVNIADKIYHTRRLEIHELHSNTFDEVVEKKKERCPYIPPQSHPWKLASFRRYLNKQNKKLEDYDRASA
;
A
#
# COMPACT_ATOMS: atom_id res chain seq x y z
N MET A 1 -5.98 14.04 10.30
CA MET A 1 -4.53 14.22 10.55
C MET A 1 -4.26 15.71 10.41
N LYS A 2 -3.81 16.38 11.47
CA LYS A 2 -3.54 17.82 11.40
C LYS A 2 -2.39 18.00 10.40
N ASN A 3 -2.62 18.75 9.33
CA ASN A 3 -1.53 19.21 8.47
C ASN A 3 -0.58 20.00 9.38
N SER A 4 0.61 19.45 9.61
CA SER A 4 1.71 20.24 10.15
C SER A 4 1.92 21.36 9.16
N GLU A 5 1.66 22.61 9.56
CA GLU A 5 1.86 23.76 8.69
C GLU A 5 3.32 23.78 8.21
N GLU A 6 3.51 23.74 6.89
CA GLU A 6 4.84 23.86 6.29
C GLU A 6 5.30 25.31 6.41
N LEU A 7 6.45 25.51 7.05
CA LEU A 7 7.04 26.83 7.27
C LEU A 7 8.28 26.99 6.39
N TYR A 8 8.33 28.10 5.66
CA TYR A 8 9.43 28.45 4.78
C TYR A 8 10.14 29.69 5.31
N PHE A 9 11.47 29.62 5.44
CA PHE A 9 12.30 30.72 5.91
C PHE A 9 13.07 31.37 4.75
N THR A 10 13.40 32.64 4.90
CA THR A 10 14.18 33.38 3.89
C THR A 10 15.63 32.90 3.83
N ARG A 11 16.20 32.90 2.62
CA ARG A 11 17.62 32.58 2.41
C ARG A 11 18.52 33.53 3.21
N GLY A 12 19.59 33.00 3.80
CA GLY A 12 20.59 33.77 4.57
C GLY A 12 20.28 33.89 6.06
N LEU A 13 19.23 33.24 6.54
CA LEU A 13 18.95 33.12 7.96
C LEU A 13 19.98 32.18 8.61
N GLU A 14 20.68 32.66 9.64
CA GLU A 14 21.59 31.84 10.44
C GLU A 14 20.79 30.96 11.40
N VAL A 15 21.14 29.67 11.45
CA VAL A 15 20.41 28.67 12.23
C VAL A 15 21.37 27.68 12.88
N LEU A 16 20.95 27.11 14.01
CA LEU A 16 21.65 25.98 14.60
C LEU A 16 21.06 24.67 14.08
N VAL A 17 21.89 23.85 13.45
CA VAL A 17 21.51 22.53 12.92
C VAL A 17 21.82 21.46 13.96
N ILE A 18 20.86 20.55 14.18
CA ILE A 18 20.96 19.43 15.12
C ILE A 18 20.70 18.14 14.33
N GLU A 19 21.68 17.25 14.27
CA GLU A 19 21.55 15.92 13.68
C GLU A 19 21.29 14.89 14.77
N ALA A 20 20.21 14.13 14.64
CA ALA A 20 19.88 13.04 15.55
C ALA A 20 20.52 11.72 15.10
N PHE A 21 20.62 10.74 16.02
CA PHE A 21 21.24 9.43 15.73
C PHE A 21 20.53 8.62 14.63
N ASN A 22 19.26 8.93 14.34
CA ASN A 22 18.50 8.32 13.24
C ASN A 22 18.75 9.01 11.88
N GLY A 23 19.60 10.03 11.82
CA GLY A 23 19.88 10.82 10.62
C GLY A 23 18.83 11.90 10.32
N GLU A 24 17.86 12.13 11.20
CA GLU A 24 16.92 13.25 11.07
C GLU A 24 17.60 14.57 11.44
N ILE A 25 17.24 15.62 10.70
CA ILE A 25 17.79 16.96 10.88
C ILE A 25 16.73 17.88 11.49
N TYR A 26 17.11 18.52 12.59
CA TYR A 26 16.34 19.53 13.29
C TYR A 26 17.06 20.87 13.21
N VAL A 27 16.30 21.96 13.24
CA VAL A 27 16.85 23.31 13.15
C VAL A 27 16.26 24.17 14.26
N ASN A 28 17.13 24.86 15.00
CA ASN A 28 16.71 25.86 15.99
C ASN A 28 16.76 27.27 15.37
N ILE A 29 15.62 27.95 15.38
CA ILE A 29 15.44 29.32 14.92
C ILE A 29 14.75 30.11 16.04
N ALA A 30 15.43 31.12 16.58
CA ALA A 30 14.90 31.98 17.66
C ALA A 30 14.30 31.17 18.82
N ASP A 31 15.06 30.19 19.34
CA ASP A 31 14.71 29.29 20.44
C ASP A 31 13.51 28.35 20.18
N LYS A 32 13.16 28.15 18.91
CA LYS A 32 12.15 27.19 18.48
C LYS A 32 12.79 26.12 17.61
N ILE A 33 12.52 24.86 17.95
CA ILE A 33 13.01 23.70 17.22
C ILE A 33 11.99 23.30 16.16
N TYR A 34 12.46 23.18 14.93
CA TYR A 34 11.68 22.73 13.77
C TYR A 34 12.27 21.43 13.22
N HIS A 35 11.39 20.55 12.75
CA HIS A 35 11.78 19.35 12.03
C HIS A 35 11.94 19.68 10.53
N THR A 36 13.03 19.25 9.92
CA THR A 36 13.25 19.47 8.48
C THR A 36 12.80 18.29 7.65
N ARG A 37 12.27 18.56 6.45
CA ARG A 37 11.96 17.54 5.45
C ARG A 37 12.93 17.70 4.29
N ARG A 38 13.49 16.58 3.82
CA ARG A 38 14.24 16.56 2.56
C ARG A 38 13.29 16.84 1.40
N LEU A 39 13.55 17.94 0.69
CA LEU A 39 12.88 18.25 -0.57
C LEU A 39 13.59 17.51 -1.71
N GLU A 40 12.82 16.86 -2.57
CA GLU A 40 13.34 16.27 -3.80
C GLU A 40 13.67 17.39 -4.80
N ILE A 41 14.72 17.21 -5.60
CA ILE A 41 15.17 18.22 -6.57
C ILE A 41 14.17 18.31 -7.74
N HIS A 42 13.54 17.18 -8.06
CA HIS A 42 12.55 17.03 -9.11
C HIS A 42 11.57 15.94 -8.69
N GLU A 43 10.33 16.05 -9.17
CA GLU A 43 9.36 14.96 -9.05
C GLU A 43 9.79 13.81 -9.95
N LEU A 44 9.62 12.56 -9.49
CA LEU A 44 9.93 11.37 -10.30
C LEU A 44 9.07 11.26 -11.56
N HIS A 45 7.85 11.81 -11.50
CA HIS A 45 6.91 11.82 -12.60
C HIS A 45 6.35 13.22 -12.83
N SER A 46 6.33 13.68 -14.07
CA SER A 46 5.72 14.94 -14.45
C SER A 46 4.20 14.79 -14.52
N ASN A 47 3.49 15.58 -13.72
CA ASN A 47 2.03 15.65 -13.77
C ASN A 47 1.49 16.05 -15.16
N THR A 48 2.28 16.77 -15.97
CA THR A 48 1.83 17.29 -17.27
C THR A 48 2.21 16.37 -18.44
N PHE A 49 3.37 15.72 -18.37
CA PHE A 49 3.94 14.99 -19.50
C PHE A 49 3.89 13.47 -19.33
N ASP A 50 3.95 12.96 -18.11
CA ASP A 50 3.92 11.53 -17.90
C ASP A 50 2.48 11.04 -17.88
N GLU A 51 2.25 9.91 -18.56
CA GLU A 51 0.95 9.25 -18.50
C GLU A 51 0.68 8.82 -17.05
N VAL A 52 -0.52 9.15 -16.57
CA VAL A 52 -0.99 8.63 -15.29
C VAL A 52 -0.99 7.11 -15.41
N VAL A 53 -0.03 6.45 -14.76
CA VAL A 53 0.01 5.00 -14.69
C VAL A 53 -1.23 4.58 -13.91
N GLU A 54 -2.32 4.29 -14.63
CA GLU A 54 -3.47 3.65 -14.05
C GLU A 54 -2.96 2.36 -13.42
N LYS A 55 -3.12 2.25 -12.09
CA LYS A 55 -2.81 1.02 -11.37
C LYS A 55 -3.66 -0.06 -12.02
N LYS A 56 -3.05 -0.85 -12.92
CA LYS A 56 -3.74 -1.92 -13.64
C LYS A 56 -4.44 -2.76 -12.59
N LYS A 57 -5.77 -2.76 -12.62
CA LYS A 57 -6.56 -3.57 -11.69
C LYS A 57 -6.02 -4.98 -11.79
N GLU A 58 -5.53 -5.51 -10.66
CA GLU A 58 -5.04 -6.88 -10.60
C GLU A 58 -6.17 -7.78 -11.13
N ARG A 59 -5.88 -8.52 -12.21
CA ARG A 59 -6.87 -9.43 -12.77
C ARG A 59 -7.10 -10.53 -11.75
N CYS A 60 -8.31 -10.63 -11.22
CA CYS A 60 -8.68 -11.79 -10.42
C CYS A 60 -8.57 -13.04 -11.31
N PRO A 61 -7.69 -14.01 -10.99
CA PRO A 61 -7.60 -15.22 -11.78
C PRO A 61 -8.92 -16.01 -11.69
N TYR A 62 -9.39 -16.55 -12.82
CA TYR A 62 -10.59 -17.38 -12.84
C TYR A 62 -10.34 -18.68 -12.07
N ILE A 63 -11.15 -18.92 -11.04
CA ILE A 63 -11.17 -20.18 -10.29
C ILE A 63 -12.32 -21.02 -10.85
N PRO A 64 -12.07 -22.21 -11.41
CA PRO A 64 -13.14 -23.02 -11.98
C PRO A 64 -14.08 -23.54 -10.88
N PRO A 65 -15.35 -23.79 -11.24
CA PRO A 65 -16.33 -24.33 -10.30
C PRO A 65 -15.90 -25.72 -9.83
N GLN A 66 -16.44 -26.10 -8.68
CA GLN A 66 -16.06 -27.34 -8.04
C GLN A 66 -16.52 -28.60 -8.80
N SER A 67 -17.48 -28.42 -9.72
CA SER A 67 -17.98 -29.42 -10.67
C SER A 67 -17.05 -29.70 -11.85
N HIS A 68 -15.93 -28.97 -12.01
CA HIS A 68 -15.05 -29.13 -13.17
C HIS A 68 -14.31 -30.50 -13.14
N PRO A 69 -14.19 -31.25 -14.28
CA PRO A 69 -13.79 -32.66 -14.27
C PRO A 69 -12.46 -32.96 -13.57
N TRP A 70 -11.46 -32.10 -13.75
CA TRP A 70 -10.14 -32.24 -13.13
C TRP A 70 -10.11 -32.01 -11.61
N LYS A 71 -11.08 -31.24 -11.05
CA LYS A 71 -11.16 -30.89 -9.62
C LYS A 71 -12.21 -31.74 -8.88
N LEU A 72 -13.10 -32.39 -9.62
CA LEU A 72 -14.19 -33.17 -9.06
C LEU A 72 -13.68 -34.35 -8.23
N ALA A 73 -12.65 -35.06 -8.69
CA ALA A 73 -12.08 -36.20 -7.98
C ALA A 73 -11.43 -35.81 -6.65
N SER A 74 -10.67 -34.71 -6.62
CA SER A 74 -10.06 -34.20 -5.38
C SER A 74 -11.11 -33.69 -4.40
N PHE A 75 -12.17 -33.06 -4.90
CA PHE A 75 -13.27 -32.59 -4.06
C PHE A 75 -14.07 -33.70 -3.40
N ARG A 76 -14.37 -34.77 -4.14
CA ARG A 76 -15.03 -35.96 -3.57
C ARG A 76 -14.22 -36.53 -2.40
N ARG A 77 -12.90 -36.60 -2.53
CA ARG A 77 -12.01 -37.03 -1.43
C ARG A 77 -12.08 -36.07 -0.24
N TYR A 78 -12.11 -34.76 -0.48
CA TYR A 78 -12.28 -33.76 0.57
C TYR A 78 -13.61 -33.92 1.32
N LEU A 79 -14.73 -34.06 0.61
CA LEU A 79 -16.05 -34.26 1.22
C LEU A 79 -16.11 -35.54 2.06
N ASN A 80 -15.53 -36.64 1.56
CA ASN A 80 -15.44 -37.89 2.31
C ASN A 80 -14.67 -37.71 3.63
N LYS A 81 -13.58 -36.94 3.62
CA LYS A 81 -12.83 -36.60 4.85
C LYS A 81 -13.65 -35.77 5.84
N GLN A 82 -14.62 -34.99 5.34
CA GLN A 82 -15.52 -34.18 6.16
C GLN A 82 -16.82 -34.91 6.53
N ASN A 83 -16.97 -36.20 6.19
CA ASN A 83 -18.20 -36.98 6.35
C ASN A 83 -19.44 -36.34 5.69
N LYS A 84 -19.26 -35.62 4.57
CA LYS A 84 -20.34 -34.97 3.80
C LYS A 84 -20.52 -35.66 2.45
N LYS A 85 -21.74 -35.65 1.91
CA LYS A 85 -22.03 -36.15 0.55
C LYS A 85 -22.08 -35.01 -0.45
N LEU A 86 -21.86 -35.34 -1.73
CA LEU A 86 -21.91 -34.35 -2.82
C LEU A 86 -23.31 -33.73 -2.97
N GLU A 87 -24.37 -34.52 -2.79
CA GLU A 87 -25.76 -34.06 -2.88
C GLU A 87 -26.09 -32.97 -1.83
N ASP A 88 -25.45 -33.03 -0.66
CA ASP A 88 -25.63 -32.02 0.40
C ASP A 88 -25.00 -30.68 0.01
N TYR A 89 -23.93 -30.71 -0.80
CA TYR A 89 -23.28 -29.52 -1.33
C TYR A 89 -24.11 -28.87 -2.44
N ASP A 90 -24.65 -29.67 -3.36
CA ASP A 90 -25.47 -29.18 -4.46
C ASP A 90 -26.77 -28.53 -3.96
N ARG A 91 -27.37 -29.04 -2.87
CA ARG A 91 -28.55 -28.44 -2.21
C ARG A 91 -28.24 -27.09 -1.53
N ALA A 92 -27.01 -26.88 -1.06
CA ALA A 92 -26.61 -25.66 -0.35
C ALA A 92 -26.16 -24.52 -1.30
N SER A 93 -25.93 -24.83 -2.57
CA SER A 93 -25.51 -23.87 -3.59
C SER A 93 -26.67 -23.32 -4.45
N ALA A 94 -27.88 -23.85 -4.26
CA ALA A 94 -29.13 -23.42 -4.91
C ALA A 94 -29.93 -22.49 -3.99
#